data_AF-A0A510JHQ7-F1
#
_entry.id   AF-A0A510JHQ7-F1
#
_cell.length_a   1.000
_cell.length_b   1.000
_cell.length_c   1.000
_cell.angle_alpha   90.00
_cell.angle_beta   90.00
_cell.angle_gamma   90.00
#
_symmetry.space_group_name_H-M   'P 1'
#
loop_
_entity.id
_entity.type
_entity.pdbx_description
1 polymer ?
#
loop_
_entity_poly.entity_id
_entity_poly.type
_entity_poly.pdbx_seq_one_letter_code
_entity_poly.pdbx_strand_id
1 'polypeptide(L)'
;MRIKKIILYFFALQIMMFSEPAKLDKIIYYRYFPIIEDKLKSGMEIQKIRGYCILVDMKCTTSRGVFVAEEMDDWKQGPGESTLKKIDIDLSNFKETFFIGEFRNDYPYFENLKQKILKENKLRKKIEKIKKMLFINDIMLEMEMEKSSYKDYYTMESNYEERTKKSFSDYIIIRTEEISHPFIMDIKNYKPDEEKIELKNLNQIYQYFKNNPYRDIDYTSDKVDEYEKFIEKNINININININEFENILQREIFELTKELNLE
;
A
#
# COMPACT_ATOMS: atom_id res chain seq x y z
N MET A 1 56.08 -31.13 -24.49
CA MET A 1 55.41 -30.17 -23.58
C MET A 1 54.54 -29.13 -24.33
N ARG A 2 54.96 -28.60 -25.49
CA ARG A 2 54.18 -27.63 -26.31
C ARG A 2 52.82 -28.15 -26.80
N ILE A 3 52.75 -29.38 -27.31
CA ILE A 3 51.51 -29.97 -27.86
C ILE A 3 50.41 -30.13 -26.78
N LYS A 4 50.78 -30.55 -25.55
CA LYS A 4 49.82 -30.64 -24.43
C LYS A 4 49.21 -29.28 -24.07
N LYS A 5 49.99 -28.20 -24.11
CA LYS A 5 49.48 -26.84 -23.88
C LYS A 5 48.51 -26.40 -24.98
N ILE A 6 48.83 -26.69 -26.25
CA ILE A 6 47.98 -26.35 -27.39
C ILE A 6 46.62 -27.07 -27.32
N ILE A 7 46.63 -28.37 -26.99
CA ILE A 7 45.40 -29.15 -26.82
C ILE A 7 44.55 -28.59 -25.66
N LEU A 8 45.18 -28.25 -24.54
CA LEU A 8 44.49 -27.65 -23.39
C LEU A 8 43.85 -26.30 -23.74
N TYR A 9 44.56 -25.44 -24.47
CA TYR A 9 44.02 -24.17 -24.96
C TYR A 9 42.85 -24.39 -25.93
N PHE A 10 42.93 -25.40 -26.79
CA PHE A 10 41.86 -25.71 -27.74
C PHE A 10 40.58 -26.20 -27.02
N PHE A 11 40.72 -27.05 -26.00
CA PHE A 11 39.60 -27.47 -25.16
C PHE A 11 38.98 -26.32 -24.35
N ALA A 12 39.81 -25.47 -23.74
CA ALA A 12 39.30 -24.30 -23.01
C ALA A 12 38.57 -23.31 -23.92
N LEU A 13 39.07 -23.12 -25.15
CA LEU A 13 38.45 -22.27 -26.15
C LEU A 13 37.11 -22.84 -26.65
N GLN A 14 37.02 -24.16 -26.82
CA GLN A 14 35.74 -24.83 -27.12
C GLN A 14 34.75 -24.69 -25.96
N ILE A 15 35.17 -24.87 -24.71
CA ILE A 15 34.29 -24.69 -23.55
C ILE A 15 33.76 -23.24 -23.49
N MET A 16 34.59 -22.24 -23.76
CA MET A 16 34.15 -20.82 -23.78
C MET A 16 33.26 -20.47 -24.98
N MET A 17 33.47 -21.10 -26.15
CA MET A 17 32.64 -20.85 -27.33
C MET A 17 31.29 -21.58 -27.30
N PHE A 18 31.21 -22.74 -26.63
CA PHE A 18 30.00 -23.54 -26.52
C PHE A 18 29.29 -23.40 -25.17
N SER A 19 29.84 -22.65 -24.21
CA SER A 19 29.10 -22.25 -23.02
C SER A 19 28.06 -21.21 -23.42
N GLU A 20 26.78 -21.59 -23.40
CA GLU A 20 25.71 -20.60 -23.40
C GLU A 20 25.95 -19.66 -22.20
N PRO A 21 25.92 -18.32 -22.41
CA PRO A 21 25.96 -17.42 -21.28
C PRO A 21 24.77 -17.75 -20.38
N ALA A 22 25.03 -18.00 -19.10
CA ALA A 22 23.96 -18.18 -18.12
C ALA A 22 23.01 -16.99 -18.23
N LYS A 23 21.77 -17.24 -18.67
CA LYS A 23 20.74 -16.21 -18.68
C LYS A 23 20.48 -15.86 -17.22
N LEU A 24 20.77 -14.63 -16.83
CA LEU A 24 20.37 -14.10 -15.54
C LEU A 24 18.84 -14.13 -15.46
N ASP A 25 18.30 -14.60 -14.34
CA ASP A 25 16.87 -14.50 -14.07
C ASP A 25 16.46 -13.03 -14.09
N LYS A 26 15.46 -12.71 -14.91
CA LYS A 26 14.94 -11.34 -15.07
C LYS A 26 13.57 -11.28 -14.43
N ILE A 27 13.40 -10.37 -13.46
CA ILE A 27 12.09 -10.04 -12.87
C ILE A 27 11.59 -8.76 -13.53
N ILE A 28 10.42 -8.83 -14.14
CA ILE A 28 9.72 -7.66 -14.71
C ILE A 28 8.85 -7.03 -13.63
N TYR A 29 8.73 -5.71 -13.64
CA TYR A 29 7.90 -4.95 -12.70
C TYR A 29 6.98 -4.01 -13.46
N TYR A 30 5.68 -4.09 -13.18
CA TYR A 30 4.65 -3.27 -13.80
C TYR A 30 4.30 -2.06 -12.93
N ARG A 31 4.14 -0.90 -13.56
CA ARG A 31 3.68 0.32 -12.87
C ARG A 31 2.20 0.17 -12.54
N TYR A 32 1.89 0.07 -11.26
CA TYR A 32 0.55 -0.28 -10.80
C TYR A 32 -0.29 0.93 -10.37
N PHE A 33 0.38 2.05 -10.07
CA PHE A 33 -0.26 3.29 -9.60
C PHE A 33 -1.51 3.73 -10.39
N PRO A 34 -1.51 3.79 -11.74
CA PRO A 34 -2.68 4.26 -12.48
C PRO A 34 -3.96 3.44 -12.23
N ILE A 35 -3.83 2.17 -11.82
CA ILE A 35 -4.97 1.28 -11.58
C ILE A 35 -5.60 1.53 -10.20
N ILE A 36 -4.79 1.98 -9.23
CA ILE A 36 -5.22 2.18 -7.85
C ILE A 36 -5.56 3.64 -7.52
N GLU A 37 -5.22 4.59 -8.41
CA GLU A 37 -5.53 6.02 -8.26
C GLU A 37 -7.03 6.31 -8.37
N ASP A 38 -7.76 5.55 -9.19
CA ASP A 38 -9.20 5.77 -9.37
C ASP A 38 -9.97 5.64 -8.06
N LYS A 39 -10.95 6.51 -7.82
CA LYS A 39 -11.79 6.39 -6.63
C LYS A 39 -12.67 5.14 -6.70
N LEU A 40 -12.66 4.33 -5.64
CA LEU A 40 -13.52 3.15 -5.56
C LEU A 40 -14.99 3.60 -5.52
N LYS A 41 -15.84 2.99 -6.37
CA LYS A 41 -17.25 3.38 -6.47
C LYS A 41 -18.07 2.99 -5.25
N SER A 42 -17.79 1.82 -4.66
CA SER A 42 -18.47 1.37 -3.46
C SER A 42 -17.68 0.30 -2.72
N GLY A 43 -17.91 0.20 -1.41
CA GLY A 43 -17.38 -0.86 -0.57
C GLY A 43 -15.93 -0.62 -0.15
N MET A 44 -15.20 -1.72 0.02
CA MET A 44 -13.80 -1.74 0.42
C MET A 44 -13.03 -2.74 -0.42
N GLU A 45 -11.87 -2.34 -0.94
CA GLU A 45 -10.97 -3.20 -1.69
C GLU A 45 -9.65 -3.31 -0.93
N ILE A 46 -9.19 -4.54 -0.68
CA ILE A 46 -7.92 -4.84 -0.01
C ILE A 46 -7.09 -5.67 -0.96
N GLN A 47 -5.91 -5.18 -1.30
CA GLN A 47 -4.98 -5.87 -2.19
C GLN A 47 -3.71 -6.22 -1.44
N LYS A 48 -3.15 -7.41 -1.73
CA LYS A 48 -1.77 -7.74 -1.39
C LYS A 48 -0.97 -7.81 -2.67
N ILE A 49 0.11 -7.06 -2.70
CA ILE A 49 1.02 -7.04 -3.84
C ILE A 49 2.44 -7.39 -3.41
N ARG A 50 3.19 -8.08 -4.26
CA ARG A 50 4.63 -8.26 -4.14
C ARG A 50 5.32 -7.39 -5.17
N GLY A 51 6.25 -6.56 -4.73
CA GLY A 51 6.98 -5.69 -5.65
C GLY A 51 7.79 -4.64 -4.93
N TYR A 52 7.78 -3.41 -5.42
CA TYR A 52 8.45 -2.30 -4.74
C TYR A 52 7.67 -1.01 -4.80
N CYS A 53 7.93 -0.15 -3.82
CA CYS A 53 7.49 1.23 -3.83
C CYS A 53 8.67 2.18 -3.91
N ILE A 54 8.48 3.32 -4.59
CA ILE A 54 9.41 4.45 -4.50
C ILE A 54 9.03 5.24 -3.26
N LEU A 55 9.87 5.14 -2.22
CA LEU A 55 9.73 5.91 -1.00
C LEU A 55 10.15 7.35 -1.24
N VAL A 56 9.38 8.30 -0.72
CA VAL A 56 9.83 9.69 -0.53
C VAL A 56 9.69 10.06 0.92
N ASP A 57 10.78 10.59 1.50
CA ASP A 57 10.88 10.85 2.94
C ASP A 57 10.49 9.61 3.77
N MET A 58 10.92 8.43 3.29
CA MET A 58 10.65 7.10 3.85
C MET A 58 9.18 6.64 3.83
N LYS A 59 8.25 7.42 3.26
CA LYS A 59 6.85 7.00 3.06
C LYS A 59 6.64 6.51 1.63
N CYS A 60 5.90 5.41 1.49
CA CYS A 60 5.44 4.93 0.18
C CYS A 60 4.25 5.79 -0.26
N THR A 61 4.41 6.56 -1.33
CA THR A 61 3.31 7.36 -1.88
C THR A 61 2.81 6.78 -3.19
N THR A 62 1.49 6.77 -3.36
CA THR A 62 0.82 6.33 -4.59
C THR A 62 1.36 7.11 -5.78
N SER A 63 1.43 8.45 -5.67
CA SER A 63 1.78 9.40 -6.74
C SER A 63 3.13 9.15 -7.43
N ARG A 64 4.11 8.51 -6.77
CA ARG A 64 5.47 8.33 -7.31
C ARG A 64 5.78 6.92 -7.80
N GLY A 65 4.98 5.92 -7.43
CA GLY A 65 4.95 4.65 -8.14
C GLY A 65 5.05 3.44 -7.23
N VAL A 66 3.92 2.75 -7.12
CA VAL A 66 3.86 1.35 -6.72
C VAL A 66 4.11 0.48 -7.94
N PHE A 67 5.00 -0.49 -7.80
CA PHE A 67 5.35 -1.44 -8.85
C PHE A 67 5.12 -2.86 -8.36
N VAL A 68 4.45 -3.67 -9.17
CA VAL A 68 4.15 -5.07 -8.85
C VAL A 68 5.03 -5.97 -9.71
N ALA A 69 5.60 -6.99 -9.11
CA ALA A 69 6.39 -7.97 -9.84
C ALA A 69 5.49 -8.81 -10.75
N GLU A 70 5.96 -9.07 -11.96
CA GLU A 70 5.42 -10.13 -12.81
C GLU A 70 5.50 -11.46 -12.06
N GLU A 71 4.44 -12.25 -12.14
CA GLU A 71 4.39 -13.56 -11.49
C GLU A 71 5.32 -14.54 -12.21
N MET A 72 6.28 -15.10 -11.47
CA MET A 72 7.20 -16.10 -11.99
C MET A 72 6.69 -17.52 -11.71
N ASP A 73 6.97 -18.48 -12.60
CA ASP A 73 6.47 -19.86 -12.47
C ASP A 73 6.97 -20.58 -11.21
N ASP A 74 8.16 -20.23 -10.72
CA ASP A 74 8.73 -20.72 -9.46
C ASP A 74 8.02 -20.18 -8.21
N TRP A 75 7.23 -19.11 -8.36
CA TRP A 75 6.34 -18.55 -7.33
C TRP A 75 4.93 -19.13 -7.39
N LYS A 76 4.63 -20.07 -8.28
CA LYS A 76 3.29 -20.68 -8.41
C LYS A 76 3.16 -21.98 -7.59
N GLN A 77 3.83 -22.12 -6.45
CA GLN A 77 3.86 -23.39 -5.69
C GLN A 77 2.62 -23.61 -4.80
N GLY A 78 1.60 -22.76 -4.90
CA GLY A 78 0.29 -23.01 -4.33
C GLY A 78 -0.69 -21.85 -4.45
N PRO A 79 -1.97 -22.08 -4.10
CA PRO A 79 -3.00 -21.03 -3.99
C PRO A 79 -2.67 -20.13 -2.79
N GLY A 80 -1.69 -19.25 -2.96
CA GLY A 80 -1.10 -18.49 -1.86
C GLY A 80 0.12 -17.64 -2.24
N GLU A 81 0.80 -17.95 -3.34
CA GLU A 81 2.08 -17.31 -3.67
C GLU A 81 2.02 -16.30 -4.83
N SER A 82 0.80 -15.92 -5.24
CA SER A 82 0.63 -14.92 -6.29
C SER A 82 1.14 -13.55 -5.87
N THR A 83 1.74 -12.84 -6.83
CA THR A 83 2.26 -11.48 -6.65
C THR A 83 1.14 -10.44 -6.51
N LEU A 84 -0.10 -10.78 -6.85
CA LEU A 84 -1.24 -9.89 -6.79
C LEU A 84 -2.47 -10.65 -6.31
N LYS A 85 -2.96 -10.32 -5.12
CA LYS A 85 -4.23 -10.82 -4.57
C LYS A 85 -5.14 -9.66 -4.25
N LYS A 86 -6.45 -9.88 -4.32
CA LYS A 86 -7.45 -8.86 -4.05
C LYS A 86 -8.67 -9.43 -3.36
N ILE A 87 -9.20 -8.70 -2.39
CA ILE A 87 -10.48 -8.95 -1.74
C ILE A 87 -11.35 -7.71 -1.91
N ASP A 88 -12.51 -7.89 -2.55
CA ASP A 88 -13.54 -6.86 -2.60
C ASP A 88 -14.59 -7.20 -1.54
N ILE A 89 -14.95 -6.23 -0.71
CA ILE A 89 -15.95 -6.36 0.36
C ILE A 89 -17.08 -5.36 0.09
N ASP A 90 -18.27 -5.88 -0.17
CA ASP A 90 -19.51 -5.10 -0.16
C ASP A 90 -19.89 -4.82 1.30
N LEU A 91 -19.78 -3.57 1.73
CA LEU A 91 -20.03 -3.17 3.12
C LEU A 91 -21.52 -3.20 3.49
N SER A 92 -22.44 -3.24 2.52
CA SER A 92 -23.88 -3.27 2.78
C SER A 92 -24.36 -4.63 3.30
N ASN A 93 -23.72 -5.71 2.83
CA ASN A 93 -24.11 -7.09 3.14
C ASN A 93 -22.93 -7.95 3.63
N PHE A 94 -21.72 -7.38 3.68
CA PHE A 94 -20.45 -8.04 4.01
C PHE A 94 -20.16 -9.26 3.12
N LYS A 95 -20.57 -9.20 1.85
CA LYS A 95 -20.17 -10.17 0.83
C LYS A 95 -18.74 -9.84 0.42
N GLU A 96 -17.85 -10.79 0.62
CA GLU A 96 -16.48 -10.72 0.13
C GLU A 96 -16.30 -11.55 -1.14
N THR A 97 -15.45 -11.05 -2.03
CA THR A 97 -15.01 -11.73 -3.25
C THR A 97 -13.50 -11.75 -3.28
N PHE A 98 -12.90 -12.93 -3.34
CA PHE A 98 -11.46 -13.14 -3.44
C PHE A 98 -11.04 -13.33 -4.89
N PHE A 99 -9.97 -12.64 -5.27
CA PHE A 99 -9.38 -12.69 -6.59
C PHE A 99 -7.88 -12.97 -6.51
N ILE A 100 -7.38 -13.72 -7.50
CA ILE A 100 -5.96 -13.76 -7.85
C ILE A 100 -5.77 -12.91 -9.10
N GLY A 101 -4.72 -12.10 -9.10
CA GLY A 101 -4.36 -11.24 -10.20
C GLY A 101 -3.09 -11.70 -10.89
N GLU A 102 -3.04 -11.51 -12.20
CA GLU A 102 -1.85 -11.68 -13.02
C GLU A 102 -1.74 -10.52 -14.00
N PHE A 103 -0.57 -10.27 -14.56
CA PHE A 103 -0.41 -9.25 -15.59
C PHE A 103 -0.54 -9.86 -16.98
N ARG A 104 -1.36 -9.24 -17.83
CA ARG A 104 -1.49 -9.55 -19.25
C ARG A 104 -1.34 -8.26 -20.05
N ASN A 105 -0.36 -8.20 -20.95
CA ASN A 105 -0.07 -7.00 -21.76
C ASN A 105 0.07 -5.73 -20.90
N ASP A 106 0.87 -5.81 -19.83
CA ASP A 106 1.13 -4.71 -18.89
C ASP A 106 -0.06 -4.25 -18.03
N TYR A 107 -1.21 -4.93 -18.10
CA TYR A 107 -2.40 -4.64 -17.28
C TYR A 107 -2.74 -5.79 -16.32
N PRO A 108 -3.17 -5.49 -15.08
CA PRO A 108 -3.61 -6.51 -14.15
C PRO A 108 -4.97 -7.08 -14.57
N TYR A 109 -5.06 -8.39 -14.62
CA TYR A 109 -6.28 -9.16 -14.81
C TYR A 109 -6.59 -9.92 -13.54
N PHE A 110 -7.84 -9.86 -13.07
CA PHE A 110 -8.27 -10.52 -11.84
C PHE A 110 -9.26 -11.64 -12.13
N GLU A 111 -8.91 -12.85 -11.71
CA GLU A 111 -9.80 -14.00 -11.74
C GLU A 111 -10.52 -14.13 -10.39
N ASN A 112 -11.85 -14.21 -10.44
CA ASN A 112 -12.67 -14.47 -9.26
C ASN A 112 -12.61 -15.95 -8.89
N LEU A 113 -12.14 -16.23 -7.68
CA LEU A 113 -11.99 -17.61 -7.20
C LEU A 113 -13.07 -18.02 -6.22
N LYS A 114 -13.51 -17.09 -5.36
CA LYS A 114 -14.39 -17.40 -4.25
C LYS A 114 -15.20 -16.20 -3.81
N GLN A 115 -16.46 -16.47 -3.49
CA GLN A 115 -17.35 -15.52 -2.81
C GLN A 115 -17.86 -16.14 -1.52
N LYS A 116 -17.86 -15.37 -0.44
CA LYS A 116 -18.56 -15.74 0.80
C LYS A 116 -19.15 -14.51 1.47
N ILE A 117 -20.13 -14.74 2.34
CA ILE A 117 -20.62 -13.69 3.25
C ILE A 117 -19.82 -13.83 4.54
N LEU A 118 -19.17 -12.75 4.97
CA LEU A 118 -18.52 -12.69 6.28
C LEU A 118 -19.59 -12.78 7.35
N LYS A 119 -19.76 -13.92 8.02
CA LYS A 119 -20.80 -14.09 9.06
C LYS A 119 -20.36 -13.58 10.44
N GLU A 120 -19.05 -13.47 10.66
CA GLU A 120 -18.48 -13.16 11.96
C GLU A 120 -18.68 -11.69 12.34
N ASN A 121 -19.48 -11.44 13.38
CA ASN A 121 -19.77 -10.08 13.85
C ASN A 121 -18.51 -9.32 14.28
N LYS A 122 -17.52 -10.02 14.86
CA LYS A 122 -16.26 -9.40 15.31
C LYS A 122 -15.47 -8.84 14.11
N LEU A 123 -15.32 -9.64 13.05
CA LEU A 123 -14.62 -9.24 11.84
C LEU A 123 -15.35 -8.10 11.10
N ARG A 124 -16.69 -8.15 11.03
CA ARG A 124 -17.49 -7.03 10.49
C ARG A 124 -17.24 -5.73 11.24
N LYS A 125 -17.24 -5.77 12.57
CA LYS A 125 -16.94 -4.59 13.42
C LYS A 125 -15.51 -4.08 13.20
N LYS A 126 -14.54 -4.97 13.01
CA LYS A 126 -13.14 -4.59 12.71
C LYS A 126 -13.04 -3.90 11.34
N ILE A 127 -13.70 -4.43 10.31
CA ILE A 127 -13.77 -3.79 8.99
C ILE A 127 -14.39 -2.39 9.08
N GLU A 128 -15.52 -2.25 9.77
CA GLU A 128 -16.17 -0.95 9.98
C GLU A 128 -15.28 0.04 10.77
N LYS A 129 -14.55 -0.46 11.77
CA LYS A 129 -13.58 0.35 12.52
C LYS A 129 -12.46 0.85 11.61
N ILE A 130 -11.86 -0.04 10.82
CA ILE A 130 -10.79 0.30 9.88
C ILE A 130 -11.27 1.28 8.81
N LYS A 131 -12.50 1.10 8.27
CA LYS A 131 -13.11 2.05 7.31
C LYS A 131 -13.08 3.49 7.86
N LYS A 132 -13.52 3.68 9.11
CA LYS A 132 -13.55 4.99 9.77
C LYS A 132 -12.15 5.55 10.02
N MET A 133 -11.21 4.69 10.41
CA MET A 133 -9.84 5.10 10.64
C MET A 133 -9.15 5.51 9.34
N LEU A 134 -9.37 4.78 8.25
CA LEU A 134 -8.87 5.14 6.91
C LEU A 134 -9.41 6.50 6.46
N PHE A 135 -10.70 6.77 6.67
CA PHE A 135 -11.29 8.07 6.36
C PHE A 135 -10.59 9.21 7.09
N ILE A 136 -10.35 9.06 8.40
CA ILE A 136 -9.64 10.07 9.20
C ILE A 136 -8.18 10.20 8.73
N ASN A 137 -7.52 9.07 8.44
CA ASN A 137 -6.14 9.06 7.95
C ASN A 137 -5.99 9.81 6.62
N ASP A 138 -6.92 9.62 5.69
CA ASP A 138 -6.92 10.28 4.38
C ASP A 138 -7.05 11.80 4.53
N ILE A 139 -7.93 12.27 5.43
CA ILE A 139 -8.04 13.69 5.77
C ILE A 139 -6.73 14.24 6.33
N MET A 140 -6.09 13.50 7.24
CA MET A 140 -4.80 13.89 7.82
C MET A 140 -3.68 13.94 6.76
N LEU A 141 -3.68 13.01 5.80
CA LEU A 141 -2.74 13.01 4.67
C LEU A 141 -2.97 14.20 3.73
N GLU A 142 -4.23 14.52 3.40
CA GLU A 142 -4.56 15.70 2.57
C GLU A 142 -3.98 16.99 3.20
N MET A 143 -4.07 17.14 4.52
CA MET A 143 -3.48 18.27 5.23
C MET A 143 -1.94 18.31 5.18
N GLU A 144 -1.28 17.17 5.41
CA GLU A 144 0.18 17.08 5.31
C GLU A 144 0.64 17.45 3.90
N MET A 145 -0.08 16.96 2.88
CA MET A 145 0.21 17.25 1.48
C MET A 145 0.04 18.73 1.16
N GLU A 146 -1.05 19.36 1.57
CA GLU A 146 -1.27 20.81 1.39
C GLU A 146 -0.15 21.63 2.04
N LYS A 147 0.25 21.29 3.27
CA LYS A 147 1.37 21.91 3.99
C LYS A 147 2.72 21.72 3.30
N SER A 148 2.95 20.55 2.71
CA SER A 148 4.18 20.26 1.94
C SER A 148 4.20 20.97 0.60
N SER A 149 3.07 21.09 -0.09
CA SER A 149 2.96 21.74 -1.40
C SER A 149 3.39 23.22 -1.32
N TYR A 150 3.10 23.86 -0.18
CA TYR A 150 3.55 25.21 0.14
C TYR A 150 5.07 25.31 0.38
N LYS A 151 5.72 24.26 0.89
CA LYS A 151 7.19 24.21 1.10
C LYS A 151 7.95 23.79 -0.16
N ASP A 152 7.37 22.90 -0.97
CA ASP A 152 8.02 22.30 -2.13
C ASP A 152 8.18 23.26 -3.31
N TYR A 153 7.32 24.29 -3.43
CA TYR A 153 7.45 25.32 -4.47
C TYR A 153 8.80 26.07 -4.43
N TYR A 154 9.55 25.99 -3.32
CA TYR A 154 10.81 26.69 -3.12
C TYR A 154 12.06 25.79 -3.00
N THR A 155 11.96 24.45 -2.98
CA THR A 155 13.12 23.60 -2.61
C THR A 155 13.30 22.27 -3.36
N MET A 156 12.44 21.93 -4.33
CA MET A 156 12.34 20.55 -4.85
C MET A 156 13.44 20.09 -5.82
N GLU A 157 14.18 20.98 -6.49
CA GLU A 157 15.04 20.57 -7.62
C GLU A 157 16.41 19.98 -7.24
N SER A 158 16.91 20.17 -6.01
CA SER A 158 18.33 19.88 -5.72
C SER A 158 18.66 18.57 -5.02
N ASN A 159 17.68 17.73 -4.63
CA ASN A 159 17.98 16.53 -3.81
C ASN A 159 17.13 15.28 -4.05
N TYR A 160 16.69 15.06 -5.29
CA TYR A 160 15.74 13.99 -5.65
C TYR A 160 16.29 12.57 -5.46
N GLU A 161 17.55 12.31 -5.82
CA GLU A 161 18.15 10.97 -5.68
C GLU A 161 18.46 10.62 -4.21
N GLU A 162 18.78 11.61 -3.37
CA GLU A 162 19.01 11.37 -1.93
C GLU A 162 17.71 11.06 -1.16
N ARG A 163 16.57 11.61 -1.62
CA ARG A 163 15.26 11.45 -0.96
C ARG A 163 14.43 10.29 -1.47
N THR A 164 14.82 9.65 -2.57
CA THR A 164 14.05 8.56 -3.21
C THR A 164 14.74 7.21 -3.05
N LYS A 165 14.01 6.21 -2.53
CA LYS A 165 14.54 4.85 -2.37
C LYS A 165 13.54 3.82 -2.86
N LYS A 166 14.00 2.82 -3.63
CA LYS A 166 13.21 1.63 -3.93
C LYS A 166 13.17 0.73 -2.70
N SER A 167 11.98 0.44 -2.21
CA SER A 167 11.75 -0.52 -1.12
C SER A 167 11.01 -1.72 -1.68
N PHE A 168 11.67 -2.88 -1.71
CA PHE A 168 11.07 -4.13 -2.18
C PHE A 168 10.41 -4.83 -1.01
N SER A 169 9.12 -5.16 -1.16
CA SER A 169 8.36 -5.79 -0.09
C SER A 169 7.07 -6.45 -0.58
N ASP A 170 6.34 -7.04 0.37
CA ASP A 170 4.92 -7.32 0.21
C ASP A 170 4.15 -6.14 0.82
N TYR A 171 3.27 -5.53 0.02
CA TYR A 171 2.48 -4.36 0.41
C TYR A 171 0.99 -4.71 0.48
N ILE A 172 0.32 -4.11 1.45
CA ILE A 172 -1.13 -4.06 1.52
C ILE A 172 -1.60 -2.71 1.01
N ILE A 173 -2.54 -2.73 0.08
CA ILE A 173 -3.19 -1.53 -0.45
C ILE A 173 -4.67 -1.61 -0.10
N ILE A 174 -5.20 -0.55 0.51
CA ILE A 174 -6.62 -0.48 0.87
C ILE A 174 -7.26 0.74 0.23
N ARG A 175 -8.41 0.51 -0.41
CA ARG A 175 -9.25 1.54 -1.02
C ARG A 175 -10.67 1.43 -0.48
N THR A 176 -11.33 2.58 -0.32
CA THR A 176 -12.75 2.65 0.05
C THR A 176 -13.44 3.75 -0.73
N GLU A 177 -14.76 3.73 -0.76
CA GLU A 177 -15.57 4.80 -1.36
C GLU A 177 -15.44 6.16 -0.63
N GLU A 178 -14.94 6.16 0.60
CA GLU A 178 -14.87 7.36 1.45
C GLU A 178 -13.52 8.07 1.39
N ILE A 179 -12.45 7.41 0.90
CA ILE A 179 -11.11 7.99 0.81
C ILE A 179 -10.75 8.41 -0.62
N SER A 180 -9.96 9.48 -0.75
CA SER A 180 -9.35 9.95 -1.99
C SER A 180 -8.08 9.16 -2.30
N HIS A 181 -7.23 8.93 -1.29
CA HIS A 181 -5.92 8.31 -1.48
C HIS A 181 -5.93 6.86 -0.97
N PRO A 182 -5.46 5.89 -1.76
CA PRO A 182 -5.22 4.54 -1.29
C PRO A 182 -4.25 4.53 -0.10
N PHE A 183 -4.60 3.77 0.95
CA PHE A 183 -3.68 3.51 2.05
C PHE A 183 -2.70 2.40 1.64
N ILE A 184 -1.40 2.62 1.83
CA ILE A 184 -0.36 1.63 1.51
C ILE A 184 0.45 1.31 2.76
N MET A 185 0.61 0.02 3.03
CA MET A 185 1.38 -0.48 4.15
C MET A 185 2.38 -1.54 3.71
N ASP A 186 3.63 -1.40 4.12
CA ASP A 186 4.64 -2.46 4.00
C ASP A 186 4.38 -3.53 5.06
N ILE A 187 3.65 -4.59 4.69
CA ILE A 187 3.21 -5.59 5.66
C ILE A 187 4.34 -6.51 6.08
N LYS A 188 5.27 -6.82 5.18
CA LYS A 188 6.38 -7.75 5.46
C LYS A 188 7.37 -7.15 6.46
N ASN A 189 7.59 -5.84 6.41
CA ASN A 189 8.53 -5.15 7.30
C ASN A 189 7.85 -4.52 8.53
N TYR A 190 6.52 -4.57 8.61
CA TYR A 190 5.78 -4.06 9.76
C TYR A 190 6.10 -4.87 11.03
N LYS A 191 6.39 -4.16 12.12
CA LYS A 191 6.56 -4.73 13.46
C LYS A 191 5.50 -4.12 14.37
N PRO A 192 4.57 -4.92 14.91
CA PRO A 192 3.56 -4.38 15.82
C PRO A 192 4.22 -3.90 17.12
N ASP A 193 3.80 -2.73 17.59
CA ASP A 193 4.21 -2.22 18.90
C ASP A 193 3.71 -3.14 20.02
N GLU A 194 4.52 -3.30 21.07
CA GLU A 194 4.14 -4.07 22.26
C GLU A 194 2.99 -3.42 23.03
N GLU A 195 2.93 -2.07 23.01
CA GLU A 195 1.92 -1.31 23.73
C GLU A 195 0.63 -1.15 22.92
N LYS A 196 -0.45 -1.72 23.45
CA LYS A 196 -1.79 -1.59 22.85
C LYS A 196 -2.46 -0.32 23.32
N ILE A 197 -2.17 0.78 22.63
CA ILE A 197 -2.92 2.01 22.79
C ILE A 197 -4.33 1.82 22.18
N GLU A 198 -5.36 2.12 22.98
CA GLU A 198 -6.76 2.01 22.56
C GLU A 198 -7.27 3.34 22.00
N LEU A 199 -7.84 3.30 20.80
CA LEU A 199 -8.44 4.46 20.17
C LEU A 199 -9.85 4.73 20.73
N LYS A 200 -9.96 5.77 21.56
CA LYS A 200 -11.25 6.24 22.11
C LYS A 200 -11.95 7.18 21.14
N ASN A 201 -13.27 7.29 21.24
CA ASN A 201 -14.11 8.27 20.53
C ASN A 201 -14.10 8.25 18.99
N LEU A 202 -13.56 7.19 18.34
CA LEU A 202 -13.48 7.06 16.88
C LEU A 202 -14.79 7.42 16.15
N ASN A 203 -15.94 6.96 16.66
CA ASN A 203 -17.23 7.26 16.04
C ASN A 203 -17.58 8.75 16.07
N GLN A 204 -17.29 9.44 17.16
CA GLN A 204 -17.56 10.88 17.29
C GLN A 204 -16.69 11.67 16.31
N ILE A 205 -15.40 11.33 16.24
CA ILE A 205 -14.43 11.94 15.34
C ILE A 205 -14.83 11.72 13.88
N TYR A 206 -15.15 10.47 13.53
CA TYR A 206 -15.63 10.12 12.19
C TYR A 206 -16.88 10.91 11.80
N GLN A 207 -17.90 10.95 12.67
CA GLN A 207 -19.13 11.70 12.39
C GLN A 207 -18.88 13.20 12.28
N TYR A 208 -17.98 13.73 13.08
CA TYR A 208 -17.59 15.13 12.99
C TYR A 208 -17.01 15.45 11.60
N PHE A 209 -15.99 14.71 11.16
CA PHE A 209 -15.36 14.92 9.85
C PHE A 209 -16.33 14.68 8.70
N LYS A 210 -17.25 13.73 8.84
CA LYS A 210 -18.30 13.46 7.84
C LYS A 210 -19.28 14.63 7.67
N ASN A 211 -19.62 15.30 8.77
CA ASN A 211 -20.56 16.43 8.79
C ASN A 211 -19.91 17.77 8.44
N ASN A 212 -18.58 17.83 8.48
CA ASN A 212 -17.81 19.01 8.10
C ASN A 212 -16.91 18.61 6.93
N PRO A 213 -17.48 18.37 5.73
CA PRO A 213 -16.68 17.96 4.58
C PRO A 213 -15.66 19.06 4.24
N TYR A 214 -14.38 18.69 4.22
CA TYR A 214 -13.25 19.58 3.99
C TYR A 214 -12.91 19.80 2.51
N ARG A 215 -13.72 19.26 1.60
CA ARG A 215 -13.56 19.46 0.15
C ARG A 215 -14.14 20.82 -0.22
N ASP A 216 -13.34 21.66 -0.86
CA ASP A 216 -13.65 23.03 -1.34
C ASP A 216 -13.27 24.21 -0.42
N ILE A 217 -12.28 24.07 0.48
CA ILE A 217 -11.70 25.23 1.17
C ILE A 217 -10.55 25.81 0.33
N ASP A 218 -10.66 27.07 -0.08
CA ASP A 218 -9.56 27.81 -0.70
C ASP A 218 -8.42 27.98 0.32
N TYR A 219 -7.23 27.43 0.01
CA TYR A 219 -6.04 27.39 0.89
C TYR A 219 -5.56 28.79 1.32
N THR A 220 -6.00 29.84 0.63
CA THR A 220 -5.73 31.25 0.98
C THR A 220 -6.64 31.83 2.07
N SER A 221 -7.59 31.04 2.56
CA SER A 221 -8.54 31.47 3.58
C SER A 221 -7.96 31.31 5.00
N ASP A 222 -8.23 32.28 5.88
CA ASP A 222 -8.00 32.23 7.35
C ASP A 222 -8.57 30.96 8.04
N LYS A 223 -9.33 30.13 7.29
CA LYS A 223 -9.89 28.84 7.69
C LYS A 223 -8.86 27.72 7.86
N VAL A 224 -7.66 27.81 7.27
CA VAL A 224 -6.61 26.77 7.45
C VAL A 224 -6.13 26.73 8.90
N ASP A 225 -5.89 27.89 9.52
CA ASP A 225 -5.51 28.00 10.94
C ASP A 225 -6.64 27.55 11.87
N GLU A 226 -7.89 27.86 11.53
CA GLU A 226 -9.07 27.38 12.27
C GLU A 226 -9.18 25.85 12.19
N TYR A 227 -8.84 25.28 11.05
CA TYR A 227 -8.86 23.85 10.79
C TYR A 227 -7.72 23.08 11.48
N GLU A 228 -6.48 23.57 11.41
CA GLU A 228 -5.35 23.01 12.14
C GLU A 228 -5.63 23.02 13.65
N LYS A 229 -6.10 24.16 14.19
CA LYS A 229 -6.52 24.24 15.60
C LYS A 229 -7.68 23.32 15.93
N PHE A 230 -8.64 23.17 15.02
CA PHE A 230 -9.78 22.30 15.22
C PHE A 230 -9.33 20.83 15.33
N ILE A 231 -8.50 20.36 14.40
CA ILE A 231 -7.99 18.99 14.39
C ILE A 231 -7.04 18.76 15.54
N GLU A 232 -6.09 19.66 15.79
CA GLU A 232 -5.18 19.57 16.92
C GLU A 232 -5.98 19.49 18.22
N LYS A 233 -7.02 20.31 18.37
CA LYS A 233 -7.93 20.24 19.52
C LYS A 233 -8.65 18.89 19.58
N ASN A 234 -9.15 18.33 18.48
CA ASN A 234 -9.97 17.12 18.55
C ASN A 234 -9.17 15.81 18.53
N ILE A 235 -8.00 15.79 17.89
CA ILE A 235 -7.03 14.70 17.92
C ILE A 235 -6.26 14.76 19.26
N ASN A 236 -5.64 15.88 19.62
CA ASN A 236 -4.88 15.96 20.87
C ASN A 236 -5.78 15.93 22.13
N ILE A 237 -6.97 16.54 22.15
CA ILE A 237 -7.83 16.53 23.36
C ILE A 237 -8.70 15.26 23.50
N ASN A 238 -9.27 14.73 22.40
CA ASN A 238 -10.17 13.57 22.52
C ASN A 238 -9.45 12.22 22.29
N ILE A 239 -8.27 12.23 21.67
CA ILE A 239 -7.48 11.03 21.39
C ILE A 239 -6.23 10.95 22.27
N ASN A 240 -5.67 12.08 22.72
CA ASN A 240 -4.41 12.13 23.49
C ASN A 240 -3.28 11.33 22.81
N ILE A 241 -3.28 11.35 21.47
CA ILE A 241 -2.47 10.51 20.59
C ILE A 241 -1.99 11.38 19.41
N ASN A 242 -0.68 11.36 19.13
CA ASN A 242 -0.10 12.09 17.99
C ASN A 242 -0.42 11.40 16.64
N ILE A 243 -0.26 12.08 15.51
CA ILE A 243 -0.47 11.56 14.14
C ILE A 243 0.20 10.19 13.92
N ASN A 244 1.44 10.05 14.37
CA ASN A 244 2.22 8.82 14.25
C ASN A 244 1.59 7.66 15.04
N GLU A 245 1.05 7.94 16.22
CA GLU A 245 0.41 6.93 17.06
C GLU A 245 -0.95 6.50 16.47
N PHE A 246 -1.70 7.41 15.84
CA PHE A 246 -2.91 7.04 15.10
C PHE A 246 -2.59 6.13 13.91
N GLU A 247 -1.58 6.50 13.12
CA GLU A 247 -1.12 5.69 11.98
C GLU A 247 -0.65 4.30 12.45
N ASN A 248 0.10 4.21 13.55
CA ASN A 248 0.53 2.95 14.14
C ASN A 248 -0.66 2.06 14.56
N ILE A 249 -1.69 2.64 15.19
CA ILE A 249 -2.91 1.89 15.55
C ILE A 249 -3.62 1.40 14.29
N LEU A 250 -3.73 2.23 13.24
CA LEU A 250 -4.32 1.85 11.97
C LEU A 250 -3.56 0.68 11.31
N GLN A 251 -2.24 0.80 11.21
CA GLN A 251 -1.38 -0.25 10.66
C GLN A 251 -1.53 -1.56 11.46
N ARG A 252 -1.62 -1.51 12.79
CA ARG A 252 -1.86 -2.69 13.63
C ARG A 252 -3.20 -3.36 13.34
N GLU A 253 -4.28 -2.59 13.27
CA GLU A 253 -5.62 -3.11 12.98
C GLU A 253 -5.68 -3.74 11.59
N ILE A 254 -5.02 -3.14 10.60
CA ILE A 254 -4.90 -3.67 9.24
C ILE A 254 -4.09 -4.97 9.24
N PHE A 255 -2.95 -5.01 9.93
CA PHE A 255 -2.14 -6.21 10.06
C PHE A 255 -2.95 -7.38 10.64
N GLU A 256 -3.69 -7.14 11.72
CA GLU A 256 -4.57 -8.18 12.27
C GLU A 256 -5.72 -8.56 11.31
N LEU A 257 -6.28 -7.61 10.56
CA LEU A 257 -7.32 -7.90 9.56
C LEU A 257 -6.79 -8.83 8.46
N THR A 258 -5.57 -8.57 7.96
CA THR A 258 -4.99 -9.38 6.87
C THR A 258 -4.74 -10.82 7.28
N LYS A 259 -4.41 -11.07 8.54
CA LYS A 259 -4.36 -12.41 9.15
C LYS A 259 -5.72 -13.10 9.13
N GLU A 260 -6.76 -12.40 9.59
CA GLU A 260 -8.13 -12.94 9.65
C GLU A 260 -8.71 -13.21 8.26
N LEU A 261 -8.27 -12.47 7.24
CA LEU A 261 -8.67 -12.65 5.83
C LEU A 261 -7.79 -13.65 5.06
N ASN A 262 -6.81 -14.30 5.69
CA ASN A 262 -5.84 -15.20 5.06
C ASN A 262 -5.11 -14.56 3.85
N LEU A 263 -4.73 -13.29 3.99
CA LEU A 263 -3.92 -12.59 2.99
C LEU A 263 -2.41 -12.77 3.22
N GLU A 264 -1.95 -13.32 4.34
CA GLU A 264 -0.52 -13.56 4.62
C GLU A 264 0.19 -14.51 3.64
#